data_AF-A0A562M7W8-F1
#
_entry.id   AF-A0A562M7W8-F1
#
_cell.length_a   1.000
_cell.length_b   1.000
_cell.length_c   1.000
_cell.angle_alpha   90.00
_cell.angle_beta   90.00
_cell.angle_gamma   90.00
#
_symmetry.space_group_name_H-M   'P 1'
#
loop_
_entity.id
_entity.type
_entity.pdbx_description
1 polymer ?
#
loop_
_entity_poly.entity_id
_entity_poly.type
_entity_poly.pdbx_seq_one_letter_code
_entity_poly.pdbx_strand_id
1 'polypeptide(L)'
;MTIKSKKIFLGLCIIVPFLMYCVYYYSNMIKNAPFRFADFESIEFKYGEPNHMVNEYNSKTRIYKYLDKKDSLITDTVKFTKDDLLYLHRKAMELGFWNLDTDMTGPEWQQDSTNSKVPRFYLEFNYKDKSKHITLDADFAGNPRMHDAAKSMIDEVNRMLATAQAR
;
A
#
# COMPACT_ATOMS: atom_id res chain seq x y z
N MET A 1 1.65 39.09 -40.14
CA MET A 1 1.09 38.18 -39.11
C MET A 1 -0.24 38.73 -38.61
N THR A 2 -1.34 38.03 -38.89
CA THR A 2 -2.68 38.40 -38.43
C THR A 2 -2.88 38.14 -36.94
N ILE A 3 -3.65 39.00 -36.26
CA ILE A 3 -3.95 38.93 -34.80
C ILE A 3 -4.50 37.55 -34.40
N LYS A 4 -5.28 36.91 -35.28
CA LYS A 4 -5.80 35.55 -35.08
C LYS A 4 -4.68 34.51 -34.92
N SER A 5 -3.63 34.58 -35.74
CA SER A 5 -2.48 33.66 -35.68
C SER A 5 -1.65 33.85 -34.41
N LYS A 6 -1.51 35.10 -33.91
CA LYS A 6 -0.84 35.38 -32.63
C LYS A 6 -1.59 34.80 -31.43
N LYS A 7 -2.93 34.88 -31.41
CA LYS A 7 -3.75 34.30 -30.33
C LYS A 7 -3.67 32.77 -30.31
N ILE A 8 -3.72 32.13 -31.49
CA ILE A 8 -3.58 30.67 -31.61
C ILE A 8 -2.20 30.23 -31.14
N PHE A 9 -1.14 30.92 -31.57
CA PHE A 9 0.23 30.61 -31.16
C PHE A 9 0.44 30.74 -29.64
N LEU A 10 -0.07 31.81 -29.03
CA LEU A 10 0.02 32.01 -27.58
C LEU A 10 -0.72 30.92 -26.81
N GLY A 11 -1.93 30.55 -27.24
CA GLY A 11 -2.68 29.46 -26.64
C GLY A 11 -1.94 28.13 -26.74
N LEU A 12 -1.34 27.84 -27.90
CA LEU A 12 -0.60 26.60 -28.14
C LEU A 12 0.69 26.53 -27.29
N CYS A 13 1.40 27.66 -27.12
CA CYS A 13 2.57 27.75 -26.24
C CYS A 13 2.26 27.56 -24.75
N ILE A 14 1.02 27.74 -24.30
CA ILE A 14 0.62 27.48 -22.90
C ILE A 14 0.06 26.06 -22.77
N ILE A 15 -0.82 25.66 -23.68
CA ILE A 15 -1.52 24.36 -23.64
C ILE A 15 -0.55 23.20 -23.88
N VAL A 16 0.40 23.32 -24.81
CA VAL A 16 1.34 22.23 -25.12
C VAL A 16 2.25 21.88 -23.95
N PRO A 17 2.99 22.81 -23.30
CA PRO A 17 3.81 22.44 -22.14
C PRO A 17 2.96 21.99 -20.95
N PHE A 18 1.75 22.53 -20.77
CA PHE A 18 0.82 22.05 -19.75
C PHE A 18 0.40 20.60 -20.00
N LEU A 19 -0.03 20.26 -21.22
CA LEU A 19 -0.38 18.89 -21.60
C LEU A 19 0.84 17.96 -21.54
N MET A 20 2.02 18.42 -21.93
CA MET A 20 3.25 17.64 -21.85
C MET A 20 3.65 17.35 -20.40
N TYR A 21 3.49 18.32 -19.50
CA TYR A 21 3.69 18.13 -18.06
C TYR A 21 2.65 17.18 -17.46
N CYS A 22 1.37 17.35 -17.80
CA CYS A 22 0.32 16.43 -17.39
C CYS A 22 0.63 15.01 -17.90
N VAL A 23 0.96 14.85 -19.18
CA VAL A 23 1.32 13.54 -19.73
C VAL A 23 2.56 13.02 -19.02
N TYR A 24 3.65 13.75 -18.85
CA TYR A 24 4.85 13.25 -18.15
C TYR A 24 4.55 12.80 -16.71
N TYR A 25 3.86 13.65 -15.94
CA TYR A 25 3.51 13.38 -14.54
C TYR A 25 2.52 12.19 -14.41
N TYR A 26 1.46 12.18 -15.22
CA TYR A 26 0.46 11.12 -15.20
C TYR A 26 0.88 9.87 -16.01
N SER A 27 1.91 9.93 -16.85
CA SER A 27 2.43 8.76 -17.58
C SER A 27 3.10 7.77 -16.64
N ASN A 28 3.72 8.23 -15.55
CA ASN A 28 4.19 7.33 -14.49
C ASN A 28 3.01 6.63 -13.79
N MET A 29 1.89 7.32 -13.61
CA MET A 29 0.65 6.74 -13.09
C MET A 29 0.02 5.73 -14.08
N ILE A 30 0.11 5.98 -15.39
CA ILE A 30 -0.40 5.12 -16.46
C ILE A 30 0.52 3.93 -16.76
N LYS A 31 1.85 4.05 -16.62
CA LYS A 31 2.77 2.90 -16.73
C LYS A 31 2.61 1.92 -15.57
N ASN A 32 2.17 2.41 -14.40
CA ASN A 32 1.65 1.60 -13.30
C ASN A 32 0.15 1.22 -13.48
N ALA A 33 -0.36 1.22 -14.72
CA ALA A 33 -1.76 1.00 -15.08
C ALA A 33 -2.42 -0.11 -14.26
N PRO A 34 -3.66 0.16 -13.83
CA PRO A 34 -4.07 0.11 -12.45
C PRO A 34 -4.11 -1.34 -12.02
N PHE A 35 -3.72 -1.58 -10.80
CA PHE A 35 -4.24 -2.72 -10.08
C PHE A 35 -5.76 -2.71 -10.23
N ARG A 36 -6.33 -3.51 -11.13
CA ARG A 36 -7.77 -3.51 -11.37
C ARG A 36 -8.37 -4.39 -10.30
N PHE A 37 -9.41 -3.91 -9.63
CA PHE A 37 -10.12 -4.75 -8.67
C PHE A 37 -10.71 -6.03 -9.30
N ALA A 38 -10.99 -6.02 -10.61
CA ALA A 38 -11.43 -7.21 -11.34
C ALA A 38 -10.38 -8.36 -11.36
N ASP A 39 -9.11 -8.02 -11.14
CA ASP A 39 -7.99 -8.97 -11.12
C ASP A 39 -7.46 -9.17 -9.70
N PHE A 40 -8.11 -8.58 -8.68
CA PHE A 40 -7.72 -8.72 -7.29
C PHE A 40 -7.98 -10.14 -6.79
N GLU A 41 -6.97 -10.77 -6.21
CA GLU A 41 -7.07 -12.12 -5.65
C GLU A 41 -7.11 -12.10 -4.13
N SER A 42 -6.13 -11.44 -3.50
CA SER A 42 -5.99 -11.47 -2.06
C SER A 42 -5.11 -10.35 -1.52
N ILE A 43 -5.35 -9.99 -0.27
CA ILE A 43 -4.41 -9.30 0.61
C ILE A 43 -3.77 -10.32 1.55
N GLU A 44 -2.46 -10.16 1.73
CA GLU A 44 -1.70 -10.75 2.83
C GLU A 44 -1.21 -9.64 3.75
N PHE A 45 -1.37 -9.83 5.04
CA PHE A 45 -0.96 -8.86 6.04
C PHE A 45 -0.26 -9.58 7.19
N LYS A 46 0.95 -9.16 7.53
CA LYS A 46 1.74 -9.75 8.62
C LYS A 46 2.31 -8.63 9.49
N TYR A 47 2.36 -8.86 10.78
CA TYR A 47 2.94 -7.88 11.70
C TYR A 47 3.54 -8.56 12.93
N GLY A 48 4.60 -7.97 13.48
CA GLY A 48 5.30 -8.50 14.64
C GLY A 48 6.72 -7.96 14.73
N GLU A 49 7.58 -8.73 15.38
CA GLU A 49 9.01 -8.43 15.39
C GLU A 49 9.65 -8.87 14.06
N PRO A 50 10.77 -8.26 13.63
CA PRO A 50 11.38 -8.55 12.33
C PRO A 50 11.71 -10.04 12.13
N ASN A 51 12.09 -10.74 13.20
CA ASN A 51 12.40 -12.19 13.18
C ASN A 51 11.21 -13.09 13.50
N HIS A 52 10.15 -12.52 14.08
CA HIS A 52 8.98 -13.24 14.54
C HIS A 52 7.69 -12.48 14.15
N MET A 53 7.34 -12.56 12.87
CA MET A 53 6.04 -12.11 12.35
C MET A 53 4.97 -13.18 12.62
N VAL A 54 4.65 -13.35 13.89
CA VAL A 54 3.69 -14.36 14.36
C VAL A 54 2.24 -14.05 14.00
N ASN A 55 1.92 -12.76 13.78
CA ASN A 55 0.59 -12.37 13.39
C ASN A 55 0.51 -12.32 11.86
N GLU A 56 -0.37 -13.12 11.29
CA GLU A 56 -0.53 -13.25 9.84
C GLU A 56 -2.01 -13.37 9.47
N TYR A 57 -2.40 -12.66 8.43
CA TYR A 57 -3.71 -12.73 7.81
C TYR A 57 -3.57 -12.98 6.32
N ASN A 58 -4.36 -13.90 5.79
CA ASN A 58 -4.49 -14.12 4.36
C ASN A 58 -5.96 -14.18 3.98
N SER A 59 -6.40 -13.22 3.16
CA SER A 59 -7.81 -13.13 2.72
C SER A 59 -8.25 -14.26 1.77
N LYS A 60 -7.32 -14.95 1.09
CA LYS A 60 -7.61 -16.11 0.22
C LYS A 60 -7.99 -17.32 1.06
N THR A 61 -7.18 -17.63 2.07
CA THR A 61 -7.42 -18.75 3.01
C THR A 61 -8.41 -18.38 4.10
N ARG A 62 -8.61 -17.08 4.36
CA ARG A 62 -9.39 -16.49 5.46
C ARG A 62 -8.79 -16.76 6.83
N ILE A 63 -7.58 -17.29 6.89
CA ILE A 63 -6.93 -17.64 8.15
C ILE A 63 -6.30 -16.37 8.71
N TYR A 64 -6.63 -16.07 9.96
CA TYR A 64 -6.00 -15.04 10.77
C TYR A 64 -5.34 -15.68 11.97
N LYS A 65 -4.01 -15.57 12.09
CA LYS A 65 -3.28 -16.00 13.28
C LYS A 65 -2.80 -14.78 14.02
N TYR A 66 -2.98 -14.77 15.34
CA TYR A 66 -2.51 -13.69 16.19
C TYR A 66 -2.19 -14.18 17.59
N LEU A 67 -1.29 -13.48 18.29
CA LEU A 67 -1.05 -13.71 19.72
C LEU A 67 -2.12 -13.02 20.57
N ASP A 68 -2.76 -13.79 21.45
CA ASP A 68 -3.64 -13.23 22.50
C ASP A 68 -2.80 -12.63 23.64
N LYS A 69 -3.45 -11.89 24.55
CA LYS A 69 -2.85 -11.25 25.74
C LYS A 69 -2.15 -12.23 26.71
N LYS A 70 -2.29 -13.52 26.49
CA LYS A 70 -1.68 -14.62 27.25
C LYS A 70 -0.54 -15.31 26.49
N ASP A 71 0.01 -14.66 25.46
CA ASP A 71 1.04 -15.19 24.56
C ASP A 71 0.67 -16.53 23.90
N SER A 72 -0.63 -16.77 23.72
CA SER A 72 -1.14 -17.96 23.04
C SER A 72 -1.43 -17.62 21.59
N LEU A 73 -0.92 -18.43 20.66
CA LEU A 73 -1.21 -18.28 19.24
C LEU A 73 -2.63 -18.78 18.94
N ILE A 74 -3.53 -17.86 18.62
CA ILE A 74 -4.89 -18.14 18.23
C ILE A 74 -4.97 -18.17 16.71
N THR A 75 -5.71 -19.13 16.17
CA THR A 75 -6.07 -19.18 14.75
C THR A 75 -7.57 -18.97 14.62
N ASP A 76 -7.95 -17.91 13.93
CA ASP A 76 -9.31 -17.49 13.67
C ASP A 76 -9.60 -17.48 12.16
N THR A 77 -10.87 -17.52 11.78
CA THR A 77 -11.31 -17.51 10.38
C THR A 77 -12.07 -16.22 10.09
N VAL A 78 -11.38 -15.26 9.46
CA VAL A 78 -11.90 -13.93 9.19
C VAL A 78 -12.14 -13.72 7.70
N LYS A 79 -13.40 -13.50 7.33
CA LYS A 79 -13.81 -13.34 5.94
C LYS A 79 -13.98 -11.86 5.58
N PHE A 80 -13.11 -11.36 4.72
CA PHE A 80 -13.39 -10.12 4.00
C PHE A 80 -14.45 -10.33 2.92
N THR A 81 -15.44 -9.44 2.92
CA THR A 81 -16.42 -9.37 1.84
C THR A 81 -15.80 -8.71 0.62
N LYS A 82 -16.46 -8.86 -0.54
CA LYS A 82 -16.02 -8.20 -1.76
C LYS A 82 -15.99 -6.67 -1.60
N ASP A 83 -16.92 -6.11 -0.83
CA ASP A 83 -16.98 -4.67 -0.57
C ASP A 83 -15.85 -4.20 0.34
N ASP A 84 -15.47 -4.99 1.35
CA ASP A 84 -14.31 -4.70 2.21
C ASP A 84 -13.02 -4.67 1.38
N LEU A 85 -12.83 -5.66 0.50
CA LEU A 85 -11.67 -5.74 -0.40
C LEU A 85 -11.65 -4.59 -1.42
N LEU A 86 -12.81 -4.23 -1.98
CA LEU A 86 -12.95 -3.11 -2.91
C LEU A 86 -12.62 -1.78 -2.22
N TYR A 87 -13.07 -1.63 -0.98
CA TYR A 87 -12.78 -0.45 -0.17
C TYR A 87 -11.28 -0.32 0.10
N LEU A 88 -10.61 -1.39 0.56
CA LEU A 88 -9.16 -1.39 0.79
C LEU A 88 -8.39 -1.09 -0.50
N HIS A 89 -8.81 -1.65 -1.62
CA HIS A 89 -8.21 -1.36 -2.92
C HIS A 89 -8.34 0.11 -3.32
N ARG A 90 -9.51 0.74 -3.11
CA ARG A 90 -9.71 2.17 -3.38
C ARG A 90 -8.87 3.04 -2.45
N LYS A 91 -8.76 2.67 -1.17
CA LYS A 91 -7.91 3.36 -0.21
C LYS A 91 -6.43 3.27 -0.57
N ALA A 92 -5.96 2.13 -1.06
CA ALA A 92 -4.61 1.99 -1.59
C ALA A 92 -4.34 2.95 -2.77
N MET A 93 -5.32 3.17 -3.65
CA MET A 93 -5.20 4.18 -4.72
C MET A 93 -5.17 5.61 -4.19
N GLU A 94 -6.05 5.95 -3.24
CA GLU A 94 -6.15 7.29 -2.64
C GLU A 94 -4.86 7.69 -1.91
N LEU A 95 -4.28 6.76 -1.15
CA LEU A 95 -3.04 6.98 -0.39
C LEU A 95 -1.77 6.87 -1.25
N GLY A 96 -1.89 6.51 -2.53
CA GLY A 96 -0.75 6.34 -3.41
C GLY A 96 0.12 5.13 -3.05
N PHE A 97 -0.47 4.06 -2.50
CA PHE A 97 0.23 2.83 -2.08
C PHE A 97 1.12 2.24 -3.18
N TRP A 98 0.69 2.34 -4.44
CA TRP A 98 1.43 1.82 -5.59
C TRP A 98 2.75 2.55 -5.87
N ASN A 99 2.92 3.77 -5.33
CA ASN A 99 4.13 4.57 -5.45
C ASN A 99 5.07 4.40 -4.25
N LEU A 100 4.68 3.63 -3.23
CA LEU A 100 5.52 3.38 -2.07
C LEU A 100 6.69 2.48 -2.44
N ASP A 101 7.81 2.67 -1.74
CA ASP A 101 8.95 1.76 -1.84
C ASP A 101 8.57 0.41 -1.24
N THR A 102 9.11 -0.65 -1.83
CA THR A 102 8.85 -2.02 -1.37
C THR A 102 9.50 -2.28 -0.01
N ASP A 103 10.63 -1.62 0.26
CA ASP A 103 11.39 -1.72 1.50
C ASP A 103 11.47 -0.34 2.15
N MET A 104 10.74 -0.17 3.25
CA MET A 104 10.69 1.03 4.07
C MET A 104 11.18 0.68 5.49
N THR A 105 12.36 0.06 5.55
CA THR A 105 13.05 -0.31 6.79
C THR A 105 14.19 0.67 7.08
N GLY A 106 14.56 0.82 8.36
CA GLY A 106 15.62 1.74 8.79
C GLY A 106 17.04 1.17 8.54
N PRO A 107 18.07 2.04 8.47
CA PRO A 107 19.47 1.61 8.31
C PRO A 107 19.98 0.72 9.46
N GLU A 108 19.37 0.79 10.66
CA GLU A 108 19.70 -0.08 11.80
C GLU A 108 19.42 -1.57 11.52
N TRP A 109 18.54 -1.91 10.56
CA TRP A 109 18.25 -3.29 10.20
C TRP A 109 19.40 -4.00 9.45
N GLN A 110 20.25 -3.26 8.73
CA GLN A 110 21.43 -3.83 8.07
C GLN A 110 22.53 -4.23 9.06
N GLN A 111 22.49 -3.72 10.30
CA GLN A 111 23.55 -3.93 11.29
C GLN A 111 23.21 -4.98 12.35
N ASP A 112 21.95 -5.11 12.76
CA ASP A 112 21.60 -6.05 13.83
C ASP A 112 20.19 -6.64 13.65
N SER A 113 20.03 -7.48 12.63
CA SER A 113 18.81 -8.24 12.38
C SER A 113 18.43 -9.16 13.56
N THR A 114 19.34 -9.47 14.48
CA THR A 114 19.13 -10.43 15.57
C THR A 114 18.43 -9.90 16.82
N ASN A 115 18.44 -8.58 17.07
CA ASN A 115 17.98 -8.02 18.35
C ASN A 115 17.04 -6.81 18.23
N SER A 116 16.65 -6.45 17.01
CA SER A 116 15.71 -5.35 16.80
C SER A 116 14.29 -5.76 17.23
N LYS A 117 13.75 -5.05 18.22
CA LYS A 117 12.38 -5.21 18.73
C LYS A 117 11.38 -4.23 18.08
N VAL A 118 11.78 -3.61 16.97
CA VAL A 118 10.96 -2.62 16.29
C VAL A 118 9.78 -3.30 15.62
N PRO A 119 8.53 -2.85 15.85
CA PRO A 119 7.38 -3.41 15.15
C PRO A 119 7.51 -3.26 13.63
N ARG A 120 7.43 -4.39 12.94
CA ARG A 120 7.46 -4.49 11.48
C ARG A 120 6.10 -4.91 10.95
N PHE A 121 5.72 -4.29 9.85
CA PHE A 121 4.50 -4.57 9.13
C PHE A 121 4.83 -4.97 7.70
N TYR A 122 4.18 -6.02 7.23
CA TYR A 122 4.23 -6.47 5.85
C TYR A 122 2.81 -6.47 5.29
N LEU A 123 2.61 -5.81 4.16
CA LEU A 123 1.33 -5.74 3.49
C LEU A 123 1.53 -6.00 2.00
N GLU A 124 0.83 -7.01 1.48
CA GLU A 124 0.86 -7.38 0.07
C GLU A 124 -0.54 -7.39 -0.52
N PHE A 125 -0.67 -6.77 -1.68
CA PHE A 125 -1.84 -6.89 -2.55
C PHE A 125 -1.49 -7.79 -3.74
N ASN A 126 -2.17 -8.92 -3.82
CA ASN A 126 -2.01 -9.94 -4.85
C ASN A 126 -3.12 -9.83 -5.90
N TYR A 127 -2.72 -9.75 -7.16
CA TYR A 127 -3.58 -9.75 -8.35
C TYR A 127 -3.12 -10.86 -9.28
N LYS A 128 -3.97 -11.23 -10.25
CA LYS A 128 -3.71 -12.33 -11.20
C LYS A 128 -2.32 -12.28 -11.83
N ASP A 129 -1.91 -11.11 -12.31
CA ASP A 129 -0.67 -10.94 -13.09
C ASP A 129 0.43 -10.18 -12.35
N LYS A 130 0.15 -9.65 -11.15
CA LYS A 130 1.07 -8.76 -10.43
C LYS A 130 0.78 -8.73 -8.94
N SER A 131 1.81 -8.54 -8.13
CA SER A 131 1.66 -8.19 -6.72
C SER A 131 2.41 -6.90 -6.39
N LYS A 132 1.96 -6.23 -5.34
CA LYS A 132 2.71 -5.14 -4.71
C LYS A 132 2.72 -5.39 -3.22
N HIS A 133 3.91 -5.47 -2.66
CA HIS A 133 4.12 -5.52 -1.23
C HIS A 133 4.90 -4.29 -0.75
N ILE A 134 4.74 -4.01 0.54
CA ILE A 134 5.56 -3.10 1.30
C ILE A 134 5.97 -3.77 2.61
N THR A 135 7.18 -3.46 3.06
CA THR A 135 7.66 -3.75 4.41
C THR A 135 7.93 -2.42 5.10
N LEU A 136 7.26 -2.15 6.21
CA LEU A 136 7.38 -0.91 6.97
C LEU A 136 7.84 -1.21 8.40
N ASP A 137 8.90 -0.55 8.83
CA ASP A 137 9.28 -0.49 10.24
C ASP A 137 8.68 0.75 10.91
N ALA A 138 8.26 0.60 12.16
CA ALA A 138 7.66 1.70 12.93
C ALA A 138 8.61 2.89 13.17
N ASP A 139 9.92 2.68 13.05
CA ASP A 139 11.00 3.66 13.25
C ASP A 139 11.58 4.20 11.92
N PHE A 140 10.94 3.91 10.79
CA PHE A 140 11.46 4.28 9.48
C PHE A 140 11.77 5.78 9.37
N ALA A 141 13.06 6.10 9.25
CA ALA A 141 13.58 7.47 9.21
C ALA A 141 13.60 8.10 7.80
N GLY A 142 12.98 7.46 6.80
CA GLY A 142 12.97 7.93 5.41
C GLY A 142 11.94 9.03 5.14
N ASN A 143 11.36 9.05 3.94
CA ASN A 143 10.43 10.11 3.53
C ASN A 143 9.15 10.10 4.41
N PRO A 144 8.88 11.18 5.18
CA PRO A 144 7.74 11.23 6.09
C PRO A 144 6.39 11.05 5.38
N ARG A 145 6.25 11.55 4.15
CA ARG A 145 4.99 11.41 3.39
C ARG A 145 4.72 9.95 3.00
N MET A 146 5.77 9.22 2.64
CA MET A 146 5.64 7.81 2.27
C MET A 146 5.34 6.98 3.52
N HIS A 147 6.05 7.28 4.62
CA HIS A 147 5.79 6.68 5.93
C HIS A 147 4.32 6.87 6.35
N ASP A 148 3.81 8.10 6.29
CA ASP A 148 2.43 8.40 6.70
C ASP A 148 1.40 7.70 5.81
N ALA A 149 1.66 7.61 4.50
CA ALA A 149 0.80 6.89 3.57
C ALA A 149 0.80 5.37 3.84
N ALA A 150 1.97 4.77 4.07
CA ALA A 150 2.13 3.36 4.42
C ALA A 150 1.43 3.02 5.74
N LYS A 151 1.68 3.82 6.77
CA LYS A 151 1.07 3.68 8.09
C LYS A 151 -0.45 3.82 8.03
N SER A 152 -0.95 4.84 7.33
CA SER A 152 -2.40 5.03 7.13
C SER A 152 -3.05 3.82 6.45
N MET A 153 -2.35 3.19 5.51
CA MET A 153 -2.85 2.00 4.83
C MET A 153 -2.89 0.78 5.77
N ILE A 154 -1.85 0.59 6.59
CA ILE A 154 -1.79 -0.49 7.59
C ILE A 154 -2.88 -0.32 8.65
N ASP A 155 -3.07 0.90 9.15
CA ASP A 155 -4.11 1.23 10.12
C ASP A 155 -5.52 0.93 9.56
N GLU A 156 -5.72 1.22 8.28
CA GLU A 156 -6.96 0.91 7.58
C GLU A 156 -7.21 -0.60 7.43
N VAL A 157 -6.18 -1.38 7.08
CA VAL A 157 -6.27 -2.85 7.03
C VAL A 157 -6.59 -3.42 8.41
N ASN A 158 -5.91 -2.95 9.45
CA ASN A 158 -6.18 -3.35 10.84
C ASN A 158 -7.61 -3.06 11.27
N ARG A 159 -8.11 -1.85 10.95
CA ARG A 159 -9.50 -1.47 11.25
C ARG A 159 -10.51 -2.38 10.54
N MET A 160 -10.27 -2.68 9.26
CA MET A 160 -11.13 -3.58 8.50
C MET A 160 -11.08 -5.01 9.02
N LEU A 161 -9.90 -5.50 9.44
CA LEU A 161 -9.73 -6.81 10.06
C LEU A 161 -10.51 -6.94 11.36
N ALA A 162 -10.39 -5.94 12.26
CA ALA A 162 -11.15 -5.89 13.50
C ALA A 162 -12.67 -5.83 13.24
N THR A 163 -13.10 -5.05 12.23
CA THR A 163 -14.51 -4.97 11.83
C THR A 163 -15.01 -6.31 11.30
N ALA A 164 -14.21 -7.03 10.52
CA ALA A 164 -14.57 -8.32 9.97
C ALA A 164 -14.59 -9.44 11.04
N GLN A 165 -13.74 -9.36 12.07
CA GLN A 165 -13.78 -10.27 13.22
C GLN A 165 -15.02 -10.09 14.09
N ALA A 166 -15.54 -8.86 14.18
CA ALA A 166 -16.69 -8.56 15.04
C ALA A 166 -18.06 -8.91 14.42
N ARG A 167 -18.10 -9.30 13.14
CA ARG A 167 -19.32 -9.71 12.41
C ARG A 167 -19.63 -11.18 12.64
#